data_AF-A0A1W9HFC1-F1
#
_entry.id   AF-A0A1W9HFC1-F1
#
_cell.length_a   1.000
_cell.length_b   1.000
_cell.length_c   1.000
_cell.angle_alpha   90.00
_cell.angle_beta   90.00
_cell.angle_gamma   90.00
#
_symmetry.space_group_name_H-M   'P 1'
#
loop_
_entity.id
_entity.type
_entity.pdbx_description
1 polymer ?
#
loop_
_entity_poly.entity_id
_entity_poly.type
_entity_poly.pdbx_seq_one_letter_code
_entity_poly.pdbx_strand_id
1 'polypeptide(L)'
;MFKLLFSLSLIALMGCSSNPHKAKEIETKMETQEQVTNESIGVKDGNMIVQKKVMMAEELRRLQYDVYELEDRVYGNRKYGSQGLFGTLKECRTKLSDKANGGDGKLTYMPPMDRITDKEDKFDIGTNAEKKIIGVQEEFLKDRISRFNGYKDILMKREDEFQEKIDICKAELKSKQFDKGTKDSSANN
;
A
#
# COMPACT_ATOMS: atom_id res chain seq x y z
N MET A 1 -58.22 -37.39 -26.41
CA MET A 1 -58.00 -35.94 -26.23
C MET A 1 -57.52 -35.66 -24.81
N PHE A 2 -56.21 -35.73 -24.54
CA PHE A 2 -55.66 -35.12 -23.32
C PHE A 2 -54.29 -34.55 -23.68
N LYS A 3 -54.29 -33.24 -23.91
CA LYS A 3 -53.16 -32.43 -24.33
C LYS A 3 -52.30 -32.08 -23.10
N LEU A 4 -51.00 -32.37 -23.18
CA LEU A 4 -49.96 -31.34 -23.25
C LEU A 4 -50.01 -30.28 -22.13
N LEU A 5 -49.44 -30.58 -20.95
CA LEU A 5 -49.21 -29.57 -19.90
C LEU A 5 -48.25 -30.07 -18.80
N PHE A 6 -47.02 -30.46 -19.13
CA PHE A 6 -45.99 -30.74 -18.11
C PHE A 6 -44.57 -30.68 -18.71
N SER A 7 -44.06 -29.48 -19.01
CA SER A 7 -42.67 -29.32 -19.47
C SER A 7 -42.16 -27.89 -19.30
N LEU A 8 -42.33 -27.28 -18.12
CA LEU A 8 -41.74 -25.96 -17.85
C LEU A 8 -41.58 -25.69 -16.35
N SER A 9 -40.69 -26.41 -15.65
CA SER A 9 -40.11 -25.93 -14.38
C SER A 9 -39.08 -26.93 -13.82
N LEU A 10 -37.84 -26.98 -14.35
CA LEU A 10 -36.75 -27.68 -13.65
C LEU A 10 -35.34 -27.23 -14.08
N ILE A 11 -35.15 -25.93 -14.34
CA ILE A 11 -33.81 -25.32 -14.48
C ILE A 11 -33.66 -24.28 -13.37
N ALA A 12 -33.73 -24.74 -12.13
CA ALA A 12 -33.45 -23.93 -10.95
C ALA A 12 -32.16 -24.45 -10.31
N LEU A 13 -31.11 -23.62 -10.42
CA LEU A 13 -30.13 -23.38 -9.36
C LEU A 13 -29.17 -24.54 -9.02
N MET A 14 -28.34 -24.96 -9.99
CA MET A 14 -26.98 -25.43 -9.68
C MET A 14 -26.01 -24.26 -9.77
N GLY A 15 -26.17 -23.29 -8.87
CA GLY A 15 -25.13 -22.30 -8.60
C GLY A 15 -24.06 -22.95 -7.73
N CYS A 16 -23.17 -23.73 -8.34
CA CYS A 16 -22.00 -24.24 -7.64
C CYS A 16 -21.23 -23.05 -7.07
N SER A 17 -21.18 -22.92 -5.74
CA SER A 17 -20.33 -21.93 -5.08
C SER A 17 -18.87 -22.29 -5.36
N SER A 18 -18.34 -21.78 -6.46
CA SER A 18 -16.92 -21.84 -6.77
C SER A 18 -16.19 -21.07 -5.66
N ASN A 19 -15.57 -21.77 -4.72
CA ASN A 19 -14.71 -21.16 -3.71
C ASN A 19 -13.55 -20.43 -4.42
N PRO A 20 -13.51 -19.08 -4.39
CA PRO A 20 -12.51 -18.30 -5.13
C PRO A 20 -11.10 -18.37 -4.51
N HIS A 21 -10.97 -18.97 -3.33
CA HIS A 21 -9.71 -19.13 -2.59
C HIS A 21 -9.11 -20.53 -2.72
N LYS A 22 -9.74 -21.45 -3.47
CA LYS A 22 -9.17 -22.79 -3.71
C LYS A 22 -7.89 -22.68 -4.55
N ALA A 23 -6.81 -23.29 -4.08
CA ALA A 23 -5.56 -23.40 -4.84
C ALA A 23 -5.83 -24.17 -6.15
N LYS A 24 -5.40 -23.58 -7.28
CA LYS A 24 -5.44 -24.24 -8.59
C LYS A 24 -4.08 -24.87 -8.84
N GLU A 25 -4.07 -26.06 -9.43
CA GLU A 25 -2.84 -26.63 -9.97
C GLU A 25 -2.36 -25.76 -11.13
N ILE A 26 -1.09 -25.36 -11.09
CA ILE A 26 -0.45 -24.56 -12.13
C ILE A 26 0.57 -25.45 -12.82
N GLU A 27 0.44 -25.62 -14.13
CA GLU A 27 1.43 -26.36 -14.91
C GLU A 27 2.77 -25.60 -14.96
N THR A 28 3.76 -26.12 -14.23
CA THR A 28 5.11 -25.54 -14.17
C THR A 28 6.11 -26.18 -15.14
N LYS A 29 5.65 -26.97 -16.11
CA LYS A 29 6.53 -27.61 -17.10
C LYS A 29 6.78 -26.64 -18.26
N MET A 30 8.04 -26.49 -18.66
CA MET A 30 8.49 -25.72 -19.82
C MET A 30 9.18 -26.67 -20.81
N GLU A 31 9.13 -26.35 -22.11
CA GLU A 31 9.72 -27.19 -23.17
C GLU A 31 11.25 -27.24 -23.08
N THR A 32 11.85 -26.08 -22.81
CA THR A 32 13.27 -25.91 -22.51
C THR A 32 13.37 -25.14 -21.21
N GLN A 33 14.19 -25.60 -20.26
CA GLN A 33 14.36 -24.93 -18.97
C GLN A 33 15.85 -24.73 -18.70
N GLU A 34 16.25 -23.48 -18.55
CA GLU A 34 17.57 -23.10 -18.05
C GLU A 34 17.40 -22.39 -16.70
N GLN A 35 18.18 -22.80 -15.70
CA GLN A 35 18.09 -22.23 -14.36
C GLN A 35 19.08 -21.07 -14.23
N VAL A 36 18.57 -19.88 -13.95
CA VAL A 36 19.37 -18.68 -13.69
C VAL A 36 19.12 -18.24 -12.26
N THR A 37 20.04 -18.61 -11.36
CA THR A 37 19.96 -18.35 -9.91
C THR A 37 18.65 -18.88 -9.29
N ASN A 38 17.64 -18.01 -9.09
CA ASN A 38 16.35 -18.30 -8.45
C ASN A 38 15.17 -18.27 -9.42
N GLU A 39 15.44 -18.08 -10.71
CA GLU A 39 14.45 -18.00 -11.77
C GLU A 39 14.74 -19.07 -12.81
N SER A 40 13.69 -19.63 -13.39
CA SER A 40 13.80 -20.54 -14.51
C SER A 40 13.34 -19.83 -15.76
N ILE A 41 14.21 -19.73 -16.75
CA ILE A 41 13.89 -19.18 -18.07
C ILE A 41 13.58 -20.35 -18.98
N GLY A 42 12.53 -20.24 -19.78
CA GLY A 42 12.15 -21.30 -20.69
C GLY A 42 11.20 -20.86 -21.79
N VAL A 43 10.82 -21.81 -22.65
CA VAL A 43 9.82 -21.61 -23.69
C VAL A 43 8.56 -22.37 -23.31
N LYS A 44 7.40 -21.69 -23.39
CA LYS A 44 6.08 -22.27 -23.24
C LYS A 44 5.17 -21.72 -24.35
N ASP A 45 4.56 -22.62 -25.11
CA ASP A 45 3.69 -22.27 -26.25
C ASP A 45 4.37 -21.32 -27.26
N GLY A 46 5.64 -21.56 -27.55
CA GLY A 46 6.46 -20.73 -28.47
C GLY A 46 6.88 -19.36 -27.92
N ASN A 47 6.50 -19.01 -26.68
CA ASN A 47 6.89 -17.75 -26.04
C ASN A 47 7.98 -17.97 -24.98
N MET A 48 8.95 -17.05 -24.92
CA MET A 48 9.92 -17.03 -23.83
C MET A 48 9.23 -16.55 -22.54
N ILE A 49 9.28 -17.37 -21.50
CA ILE A 49 8.74 -17.07 -20.18
C ILE A 49 9.82 -17.15 -19.11
N VAL A 50 9.74 -16.25 -18.13
CA VAL A 50 10.52 -16.33 -16.90
C VAL A 50 9.59 -16.77 -15.80
N GLN A 51 9.88 -17.92 -15.19
CA GLN A 51 9.12 -18.45 -14.07
C GLN A 51 9.93 -18.33 -12.79
N LYS A 52 9.38 -17.63 -11.81
CA LYS A 52 9.93 -17.51 -10.47
C LYS A 52 9.10 -18.36 -9.51
N LYS A 53 9.73 -19.34 -8.85
CA LYS A 53 9.08 -20.17 -7.82
C LYS A 53 9.43 -19.60 -6.46
N VAL A 54 8.44 -19.11 -5.72
CA VAL A 54 8.60 -18.61 -4.35
C VAL A 54 7.62 -19.29 -3.41
N MET A 55 8.05 -19.47 -2.17
CA MET A 55 7.15 -19.82 -1.08
C MET A 55 6.29 -18.61 -0.76
N MET A 56 4.96 -18.72 -0.94
CA MET A 56 4.05 -17.58 -0.76
C MET A 56 4.11 -16.98 0.66
N ALA A 57 4.46 -17.77 1.67
CA ALA A 57 4.68 -17.26 3.02
C ALA A 57 5.88 -16.31 3.12
N GLU A 58 6.97 -16.59 2.41
CA GLU A 58 8.14 -15.71 2.38
C GLU A 58 7.88 -14.46 1.53
N GLU A 59 7.13 -14.60 0.43
CA GLU A 59 6.71 -13.44 -0.37
C GLU A 59 5.80 -12.51 0.44
N LEU A 60 4.87 -13.06 1.22
CA LEU A 60 4.07 -12.27 2.16
C LEU A 60 4.97 -11.56 3.19
N ARG A 61 5.95 -12.26 3.77
CA ARG A 61 6.87 -11.65 4.76
C ARG A 61 7.66 -10.50 4.15
N ARG A 62 8.19 -10.69 2.94
CA ARG A 62 8.89 -9.64 2.20
C ARG A 62 7.98 -8.44 1.92
N LEU A 63 6.78 -8.70 1.42
CA LEU A 63 5.80 -7.66 1.12
C LEU A 63 5.40 -6.87 2.37
N GLN A 64 5.26 -7.53 3.51
CA GLN A 64 5.02 -6.86 4.79
C GLN A 64 6.16 -5.90 5.15
N TYR A 65 7.42 -6.32 5.02
CA TYR A 65 8.56 -5.44 5.27
C TYR A 65 8.60 -4.25 4.30
N ASP A 66 8.39 -4.49 3.00
CA ASP A 66 8.32 -3.42 2.00
C ASP A 66 7.26 -2.38 2.39
N VAL A 67 6.06 -2.83 2.77
CA VAL A 67 4.95 -1.96 3.15
C VAL A 67 5.28 -1.17 4.41
N TYR A 68 5.84 -1.80 5.44
CA TYR A 68 6.21 -1.10 6.68
C TYR A 68 7.35 -0.12 6.48
N GLU A 69 8.37 -0.46 5.70
CA GLU A 69 9.46 0.46 5.36
C GLU A 69 8.92 1.67 4.59
N LEU A 70 8.03 1.43 3.62
CA LEU A 70 7.41 2.49 2.83
C LEU A 70 6.51 3.38 3.69
N GLU A 71 5.74 2.80 4.60
CA GLU A 71 4.91 3.57 5.54
C GLU A 71 5.76 4.43 6.48
N ASP A 72 6.87 3.89 7.00
CA ASP A 72 7.83 4.63 7.82
C ASP A 72 8.50 5.77 7.04
N ARG A 73 8.75 5.59 5.74
CA ARG A 73 9.27 6.65 4.87
C ARG A 73 8.23 7.75 4.64
N VAL A 74 6.99 7.38 4.33
CA VAL A 74 5.90 8.31 4.01
C VAL A 74 5.47 9.10 5.26
N TYR A 75 5.22 8.42 6.37
CA TYR A 75 4.63 9.01 7.57
C TYR A 75 5.60 9.17 8.74
N GLY A 76 6.82 8.65 8.63
CA GLY A 76 7.79 8.65 9.73
C GLY A 76 7.60 7.45 10.67
N ASN A 77 8.44 7.38 11.70
CA ASN A 77 8.37 6.36 12.74
C ASN A 77 8.57 7.01 14.11
N ARG A 78 7.56 6.95 14.98
CA ARG A 78 7.60 7.57 16.31
C ARG A 78 8.63 6.93 17.23
N LYS A 79 8.83 5.61 17.12
CA LYS A 79 9.79 4.85 17.95
C LYS A 79 11.23 5.27 17.64
N TYR A 80 11.53 5.53 16.38
CA TYR A 80 12.87 5.92 15.92
C TYR A 80 13.04 7.43 15.69
N GLY A 81 12.01 8.23 15.95
CA GLY A 81 12.06 9.70 15.79
C GLY A 81 12.07 10.20 14.35
N SER A 82 11.81 9.34 13.36
CA SER A 82 11.70 9.77 11.96
C SER A 82 10.38 10.52 11.74
N GLN A 83 10.45 11.66 11.07
CA GLN A 83 9.29 12.46 10.67
C GLN A 83 8.69 12.03 9.32
N GLY A 84 9.45 11.29 8.51
CA GLY A 84 9.08 10.93 7.14
C GLY A 84 8.83 12.12 6.22
N LEU A 85 8.29 11.84 5.05
CA LEU A 85 7.90 12.86 4.08
C LEU A 85 6.78 13.75 4.61
N PHE A 86 5.79 13.17 5.29
CA PHE A 86 4.68 13.92 5.86
C PHE A 86 5.14 14.97 6.87
N GLY A 87 6.04 14.61 7.79
CA GLY A 87 6.58 15.55 8.76
C GLY A 87 7.49 16.60 8.11
N THR A 88 8.28 16.22 7.11
CA THR A 88 9.08 17.16 6.29
C THR A 88 8.19 18.19 5.60
N LEU A 89 7.07 17.75 5.01
CA LEU A 89 6.08 18.64 4.39
C LEU A 89 5.45 19.58 5.43
N LYS A 90 5.09 19.05 6.61
CA LYS A 90 4.55 19.84 7.71
C LYS A 90 5.52 20.93 8.16
N GLU A 91 6.79 20.59 8.31
CA GLU A 91 7.84 21.54 8.68
C GLU A 91 7.99 22.63 7.60
N CYS A 92 8.04 22.23 6.33
CA CYS A 92 8.14 23.18 5.22
C CYS A 92 6.97 24.17 5.21
N ARG A 93 5.73 23.68 5.36
CA ARG A 93 4.53 24.54 5.42
C ARG A 93 4.53 25.47 6.63
N THR A 94 5.07 25.02 7.76
CA THR A 94 5.23 25.84 8.96
C THR A 94 6.24 26.97 8.70
N LYS A 95 7.37 26.67 8.06
CA LYS A 95 8.35 27.69 7.64
C LYS A 95 7.75 28.68 6.63
N LEU A 96 6.92 28.21 5.71
CA LEU A 96 6.26 29.05 4.71
C LEU A 96 5.25 30.02 5.31
N SER A 97 4.57 29.64 6.40
CA SER A 97 3.64 30.51 7.11
C SER A 97 4.32 31.39 8.17
N ASP A 98 5.57 31.11 8.55
CA ASP A 98 6.31 31.94 9.49
C ASP A 98 6.49 33.37 8.98
N LYS A 99 6.16 34.36 9.83
CA LYS A 99 6.38 35.79 9.56
C LYS A 99 7.85 36.09 9.29
N ALA A 100 8.77 35.32 9.88
CA ALA A 100 10.20 35.43 9.62
C ALA A 100 10.54 35.21 8.13
N ASN A 101 9.73 34.42 7.41
CA ASN A 101 9.91 34.16 5.98
C ASN A 101 8.90 34.91 5.10
N GLY A 102 8.21 35.94 5.62
CA GLY A 102 7.17 36.65 4.86
C GLY A 102 5.84 35.89 4.77
N GLY A 103 5.60 34.94 5.68
CA GLY A 103 4.30 34.30 5.89
C GLY A 103 3.34 35.15 6.72
N ASP A 104 2.11 34.67 6.87
CA ASP A 104 1.03 35.35 7.60
C ASP A 104 0.99 35.03 9.12
N GLY A 105 1.81 34.07 9.55
CA GLY A 105 1.88 33.55 10.92
C GLY A 105 0.71 32.63 11.28
N LYS A 106 -0.10 32.18 10.31
CA LYS A 106 -1.25 31.30 10.58
C LYS A 106 -0.84 29.84 10.43
N LEU A 107 -1.51 28.97 11.18
CA LEU A 107 -1.35 27.53 11.03
C LEU A 107 -2.04 27.06 9.76
N THR A 108 -1.26 26.54 8.82
CA THR A 108 -1.78 25.92 7.60
C THR A 108 -2.41 24.57 7.93
N TYR A 109 -3.62 24.32 7.43
CA TYR A 109 -4.27 23.02 7.58
C TYR A 109 -3.40 21.91 6.98
N MET A 110 -3.22 20.85 7.77
CA MET A 110 -2.58 19.61 7.35
C MET A 110 -3.58 18.47 7.49
N PRO A 111 -3.71 17.60 6.47
CA PRO A 111 -4.54 16.42 6.60
C PRO A 111 -4.02 15.53 7.74
N PRO A 112 -4.90 14.84 8.46
CA PRO A 112 -4.49 13.89 9.49
C PRO A 112 -3.65 12.76 8.88
N MET A 113 -2.73 12.22 9.67
CA MET A 113 -1.96 11.04 9.31
C MET A 113 -2.87 9.81 9.44
N ASP A 114 -3.13 9.12 8.34
CA ASP A 114 -3.89 7.87 8.31
C ASP A 114 -2.94 6.72 7.96
N ARG A 115 -2.42 6.06 9.01
CA ARG A 115 -1.62 4.83 8.86
C ARG A 115 -2.54 3.70 8.44
N ILE A 116 -2.15 3.01 7.39
CA ILE A 116 -3.00 2.02 6.75
C ILE A 116 -2.84 0.68 7.46
N THR A 117 -1.65 0.42 8.00
CA THR A 117 -1.31 -0.84 8.65
C THR A 117 -1.84 -0.97 10.08
N ASP A 118 -2.07 0.15 10.77
CA ASP A 118 -2.66 0.19 12.13
C ASP A 118 -4.05 -0.47 12.21
N LYS A 119 -4.68 -0.74 11.06
CA LYS A 119 -6.03 -1.34 10.96
C LYS A 119 -6.01 -2.89 10.92
N GLU A 120 -4.83 -3.52 10.89
CA GLU A 120 -4.66 -4.97 10.68
C GLU A 120 -4.89 -5.84 11.94
N ASP A 121 -4.66 -5.31 13.14
CA ASP A 121 -4.62 -6.09 14.39
C ASP A 121 -6.00 -6.35 15.02
N LYS A 122 -6.97 -6.80 14.20
CA LYS A 122 -8.27 -7.26 14.71
C LYS A 122 -8.25 -8.77 14.86
N PHE A 123 -8.21 -9.21 16.12
CA PHE A 123 -8.32 -10.62 16.49
C PHE A 123 -9.75 -10.96 16.87
N ASP A 124 -10.23 -12.12 16.42
CA ASP A 124 -11.42 -12.72 16.98
C ASP A 124 -11.05 -13.35 18.32
N ILE A 125 -11.60 -12.80 19.40
CA ILE A 125 -11.30 -13.25 20.76
C ILE A 125 -12.30 -14.35 21.13
N GLY A 126 -11.78 -15.54 21.44
CA GLY A 126 -12.58 -16.70 21.81
C GLY A 126 -11.94 -17.50 22.94
N THR A 127 -12.60 -18.58 23.33
CA THR A 127 -12.06 -19.54 24.30
C THR A 127 -11.74 -20.85 23.60
N ASN A 128 -10.55 -21.42 23.82
CA ASN A 128 -10.18 -22.70 23.23
C ASN A 128 -10.71 -23.90 24.04
N ALA A 129 -10.43 -25.12 23.58
CA ALA A 129 -10.84 -26.36 24.26
C ALA A 129 -10.30 -26.50 25.70
N GLU A 130 -9.21 -25.80 26.03
CA GLU A 130 -8.62 -25.76 27.38
C GLU A 130 -9.19 -24.64 28.26
N LYS A 131 -10.26 -23.97 27.82
CA LYS A 131 -10.85 -22.79 28.48
C LYS A 131 -9.90 -21.59 28.63
N LYS A 132 -8.86 -21.50 27.80
CA LYS A 132 -7.97 -20.33 27.72
C LYS A 132 -8.51 -19.33 26.71
N ILE A 133 -8.43 -18.04 27.04
CA ILE A 133 -8.77 -16.95 26.12
C ILE A 133 -7.66 -16.87 25.07
N ILE A 134 -8.03 -16.97 23.80
CA ILE A 134 -7.14 -16.87 22.65
C ILE A 134 -7.70 -15.88 21.63
N GLY A 135 -6.82 -15.14 20.96
CA GLY A 135 -7.15 -14.36 19.77
C GLY A 135 -6.75 -15.16 18.53
N VAL A 136 -7.68 -15.40 17.61
CA VAL A 136 -7.40 -16.07 16.33
C VAL A 136 -7.68 -15.09 15.20
N GLN A 137 -6.84 -15.11 14.19
CA GLN A 137 -7.06 -14.40 12.93
C GLN A 137 -7.03 -15.45 11.82
N GLU A 138 -8.21 -15.85 11.33
CA GLU A 138 -8.31 -16.73 10.16
C GLU A 138 -8.45 -15.86 8.91
N GLU A 139 -7.43 -15.87 8.06
CA GLU A 139 -7.45 -15.17 6.78
C GLU A 139 -6.82 -16.03 5.68
N PHE A 140 -7.42 -15.99 4.48
CA PHE A 140 -6.81 -16.59 3.30
C PHE A 140 -5.52 -15.85 2.93
N LEU A 141 -4.43 -16.61 2.74
CA LEU A 141 -3.12 -16.07 2.36
C LEU A 141 -3.18 -15.17 1.11
N LYS A 142 -4.00 -15.55 0.13
CA LYS A 142 -4.21 -14.79 -1.11
C LYS A 142 -4.80 -13.40 -0.84
N ASP A 143 -5.77 -13.32 0.05
CA ASP A 143 -6.46 -12.07 0.37
C ASP A 143 -5.51 -11.15 1.13
N ARG A 144 -4.71 -11.72 2.04
CA ARG A 144 -3.68 -10.98 2.77
C ARG A 144 -2.65 -10.38 1.83
N ILE A 145 -2.14 -11.16 0.87
CA ILE A 145 -1.20 -10.67 -0.14
C ILE A 145 -1.84 -9.57 -0.99
N SER A 146 -3.09 -9.78 -1.46
CA SER A 146 -3.80 -8.77 -2.25
C SER A 146 -3.98 -7.46 -1.48
N ARG A 147 -4.26 -7.54 -0.18
CA ARG A 147 -4.42 -6.39 0.70
C ARG A 147 -3.11 -5.61 0.87
N PHE A 148 -2.01 -6.31 1.17
CA PHE A 148 -0.69 -5.69 1.32
C PHE A 148 -0.19 -5.08 0.00
N ASN A 149 -0.50 -5.68 -1.16
CA ASN A 149 -0.24 -5.04 -2.46
C ASN A 149 -1.03 -3.74 -2.60
N GLY A 150 -2.32 -3.74 -2.21
CA GLY A 150 -3.12 -2.51 -2.18
C GLY A 150 -2.54 -1.44 -1.25
N TYR A 151 -2.00 -1.82 -0.09
CA TYR A 151 -1.32 -0.91 0.82
C TYR A 151 -0.06 -0.31 0.20
N LYS A 152 0.77 -1.14 -0.44
CA LYS A 152 1.94 -0.71 -1.18
C LYS A 152 1.58 0.33 -2.25
N ASP A 153 0.58 0.04 -3.08
CA ASP A 153 0.14 0.94 -4.15
C ASP A 153 -0.35 2.29 -3.62
N ILE A 154 -1.09 2.29 -2.52
CA ILE A 154 -1.56 3.54 -1.88
C ILE A 154 -0.36 4.32 -1.34
N LEU A 155 0.55 3.66 -0.62
CA LEU A 155 1.70 4.31 -0.01
C LEU A 155 2.68 4.86 -1.06
N MET A 156 2.89 4.18 -2.18
CA MET A 156 3.70 4.70 -3.29
C MET A 156 3.10 5.98 -3.87
N LYS A 157 1.77 6.02 -4.08
CA LYS A 157 1.09 7.25 -4.52
C LYS A 157 1.24 8.39 -3.51
N ARG A 158 1.21 8.08 -2.21
CA ARG A 158 1.43 9.08 -1.15
C ARG A 158 2.87 9.57 -1.08
N GLU A 159 3.84 8.69 -1.34
CA GLU A 159 5.26 9.04 -1.45
C GLU A 159 5.44 10.09 -2.55
N ASP A 160 4.95 9.81 -3.76
CA ASP A 160 5.02 10.73 -4.90
C ASP A 160 4.31 12.06 -4.60
N GLU A 161 3.08 12.00 -4.08
CA GLU A 161 2.27 13.18 -3.73
C GLU A 161 2.98 14.07 -2.69
N PHE A 162 3.58 13.48 -1.67
CA PHE A 162 4.29 14.24 -0.65
C PHE A 162 5.61 14.80 -1.16
N GLN A 163 6.34 14.04 -1.98
CA GLN A 163 7.57 14.50 -2.58
C GLN A 163 7.32 15.73 -3.47
N GLU A 164 6.32 15.68 -4.35
CA GLU A 164 5.92 16.81 -5.19
C GLU A 164 5.52 18.04 -4.35
N LYS A 165 4.69 17.84 -3.31
CA LYS A 165 4.28 18.93 -2.41
C LYS A 165 5.44 19.53 -1.63
N ILE A 166 6.42 18.73 -1.24
CA ILE A 166 7.63 19.21 -0.56
C ILE A 166 8.43 20.09 -1.52
N ASP A 167 8.59 19.68 -2.78
CA ASP A 167 9.37 20.41 -3.77
C ASP A 167 8.71 21.74 -4.13
N ILE A 168 7.39 21.75 -4.32
CA ILE A 168 6.60 22.98 -4.47
C ILE A 168 6.79 23.90 -3.25
N CYS A 169 6.61 23.38 -2.04
CA CYS A 169 6.73 24.17 -0.82
C CYS A 169 8.14 24.77 -0.65
N LYS A 170 9.20 24.01 -0.97
CA LYS A 170 10.58 24.50 -0.94
C LYS A 170 10.82 25.60 -1.96
N ALA A 171 10.25 25.49 -3.16
CA ALA A 171 10.36 26.53 -4.19
C ALA A 171 9.66 27.82 -3.75
N GLU A 172 8.44 27.72 -3.21
CA GLU A 172 7.70 28.86 -2.66
C GLU A 172 8.44 29.52 -1.49
N LEU A 173 8.99 28.72 -0.57
CA LEU A 173 9.75 29.25 0.57
C LEU A 173 10.97 30.05 0.10
N LYS A 174 11.72 29.52 -0.87
CA LYS A 174 12.87 30.23 -1.46
C LYS A 174 12.45 31.54 -2.13
N SER A 175 11.35 31.51 -2.87
CA SER A 175 10.79 32.70 -3.52
C SER A 175 10.44 33.78 -2.50
N LYS A 176 9.73 33.44 -1.42
CA LYS A 176 9.39 34.40 -0.35
C LYS A 176 10.61 34.97 0.37
N GLN A 177 11.62 34.13 0.64
CA GLN A 177 12.85 34.57 1.29
C GLN A 177 13.62 35.57 0.42
N PHE A 178 13.64 35.37 -0.89
CA PHE A 178 14.23 36.31 -1.85
C PHE A 178 13.47 37.65 -1.87
N ASP A 179 12.14 37.62 -1.94
CA ASP A 179 11.30 38.82 -1.94
C ASP A 179 11.42 39.62 -0.63
N LYS A 180 11.61 38.93 0.50
CA LYS A 180 11.85 39.59 1.78
C LYS A 180 13.23 40.26 1.82
N GLY A 181 14.28 39.54 1.42
CA GLY A 181 15.64 40.08 1.41
C GLY A 181 15.79 41.32 0.52
N THR A 182 15.11 41.35 -0.63
CA THR A 182 15.09 42.52 -1.53
C THR A 182 14.33 43.72 -0.92
N LYS A 183 13.21 43.50 -0.24
CA LYS A 183 12.48 44.56 0.48
C LYS A 183 13.28 45.13 1.64
N ASP A 184 13.90 44.28 2.45
CA ASP A 184 14.70 44.70 3.60
C ASP A 184 15.93 45.52 3.15
N SER A 185 16.52 45.17 1.99
CA SER A 185 17.62 45.94 1.38
C SER A 185 17.17 47.28 0.81
N SER A 186 15.92 47.37 0.33
CA SER A 186 15.35 48.60 -0.24
C SER A 186 14.85 49.58 0.83
N ALA A 187 14.52 49.10 2.03
CA ALA A 187 14.06 49.93 3.15
C ALA A 187 15.21 50.59 3.94
N ASN A 188 16.45 50.13 3.74
CA ASN A 188 17.64 50.62 4.43
C ASN A 188 18.50 51.60 3.61
N ASN A 189 18.08 51.93 2.39
CA ASN A 189 18.67 52.97 1.53
C ASN A 189 17.72 54.17 1.43
#